data_AF-A0A178VV21-F1
#
_entry.id   AF-A0A178VV21-F1
#
_cell.length_a   1.000
_cell.length_b   1.000
_cell.length_c   1.000
_cell.angle_alpha   90.00
_cell.angle_beta   90.00
_cell.angle_gamma   90.00
#
_symmetry.space_group_name_H-M   'P 1'
#
loop_
_entity.id
_entity.type
_entity.pdbx_description
1 polymer ?
#
loop_
_entity_poly.entity_id
_entity_poly.type
_entity_poly.pdbx_seq_one_letter_code
_entity_poly.pdbx_strand_id
1 'polypeptide(L)'
;MPVYVDREAPKLWRRIYSEATLEASLLAEKWKLVLAGLVFQYIHGLAAHGVHYLHRPGPTLQDAGFFILPALGQDKAFFSETVFVTIFGSFILWTFHPFVSHSKKICTVLIWCRVFVYLAASQSLRIITFFATQLPGPNYHCREGSKLAKIPPPKNVLEVLLINC
;
A
#
# COMPACT_ATOMS: atom_id res chain seq x y z
N MET A 1 -19.22 -42.78 -5.88
CA MET A 1 -17.87 -42.52 -5.33
C MET A 1 -17.99 -41.44 -4.25
N PRO A 2 -18.31 -41.77 -2.99
CA PRO A 2 -18.46 -40.77 -1.96
C PRO A 2 -17.30 -40.83 -0.93
N VAL A 3 -16.90 -39.67 -0.43
CA VAL A 3 -16.22 -39.47 0.87
C VAL A 3 -14.73 -39.88 0.99
N TYR A 4 -13.84 -39.38 0.14
CA TYR A 4 -12.41 -39.26 0.51
C TYR A 4 -12.08 -37.89 1.15
N VAL A 5 -12.88 -36.86 0.87
CA VAL A 5 -12.65 -35.46 1.30
C VAL A 5 -12.81 -35.27 2.82
N ASP A 6 -13.67 -36.06 3.47
CA ASP A 6 -14.09 -35.83 4.86
C ASP A 6 -13.00 -36.20 5.91
N ARG A 7 -12.00 -37.00 5.53
CA ARG A 7 -10.86 -37.33 6.41
C ARG A 7 -9.72 -36.32 6.34
N GLU A 8 -9.63 -35.54 5.27
CA GLU A 8 -8.58 -34.52 5.09
C GLU A 8 -8.99 -33.16 5.64
N ALA A 9 -10.27 -32.81 5.55
CA ALA A 9 -10.83 -31.58 6.14
C ALA A 9 -10.50 -31.39 7.63
N PRO A 10 -10.65 -32.39 8.54
CA PRO A 10 -10.31 -32.22 9.96
C PRO A 10 -8.79 -32.12 10.19
N LYS A 11 -7.96 -32.69 9.30
CA LYS A 11 -6.49 -32.55 9.37
C LYS A 11 -6.06 -31.14 8.94
N LEU A 12 -6.63 -30.64 7.85
CA LEU A 12 -6.41 -29.28 7.36
C LEU A 12 -6.87 -28.24 8.39
N TRP A 13 -8.07 -28.41 8.95
CA TRP A 13 -8.61 -27.49 9.96
C TRP A 13 -7.74 -27.43 11.22
N ARG A 14 -7.30 -28.58 11.72
CA ARG A 14 -6.39 -28.64 12.88
C ARG A 14 -5.05 -27.97 12.60
N ARG A 15 -4.56 -28.06 11.35
CA ARG A 15 -3.33 -27.42 10.91
C ARG A 15 -3.50 -25.90 10.81
N ILE A 16 -4.55 -25.43 10.15
CA ILE A 16 -4.90 -24.00 10.08
C ILE A 16 -4.99 -23.42 11.49
N TYR A 17 -5.65 -24.12 12.42
CA TYR A 17 -5.73 -23.70 13.82
C TYR A 17 -4.35 -23.64 14.50
N SER A 18 -3.49 -24.64 14.30
CA SER A 18 -2.13 -24.63 14.87
C SER A 18 -1.22 -23.56 14.28
N GLU A 19 -1.33 -23.28 12.98
CA GLU A 19 -0.58 -22.21 12.31
C GLU A 19 -1.12 -20.84 12.73
N ALA A 20 -2.43 -20.66 12.79
CA ALA A 20 -3.07 -19.43 13.26
C ALA A 20 -2.74 -19.11 14.72
N THR A 21 -2.66 -20.10 15.60
CA THR A 21 -2.28 -19.87 17.01
C THR A 21 -0.80 -19.49 17.17
N LEU A 22 0.10 -20.08 16.37
CA LEU A 22 1.51 -19.66 16.30
C LEU A 22 1.67 -18.26 15.70
N GLU A 23 0.93 -17.95 14.65
CA GLU A 23 0.95 -16.62 14.06
C GLU A 23 0.35 -15.57 15.00
N ALA A 24 -0.73 -15.90 15.71
CA ALA A 24 -1.35 -15.02 16.70
C ALA A 24 -0.40 -14.72 17.86
N SER A 25 0.37 -15.70 18.34
CA SER A 25 1.36 -15.47 19.41
C SER A 25 2.53 -14.61 18.94
N LEU A 26 3.04 -14.84 17.72
CA LEU A 26 4.05 -13.99 17.07
C LEU A 26 3.53 -12.56 16.84
N LEU A 27 2.28 -12.42 16.41
CA LEU A 27 1.63 -11.12 16.23
C LEU A 27 1.47 -10.40 17.56
N ALA A 28 1.07 -11.11 18.61
CA ALA A 28 0.96 -10.57 19.97
C ALA A 28 2.33 -10.16 20.54
N GLU A 29 3.43 -10.76 20.10
CA GLU A 29 4.78 -10.32 20.48
C GLU A 29 5.21 -9.07 19.69
N LYS A 30 4.93 -9.03 18.39
CA LYS A 30 5.37 -7.96 17.46
C LYS A 30 4.30 -6.91 17.16
N TRP A 31 3.19 -6.89 17.90
CA TRP A 31 2.03 -6.02 17.62
C TRP A 31 2.40 -4.54 17.53
N LYS A 32 3.38 -4.09 18.31
CA LYS A 32 3.89 -2.71 18.30
C LYS A 32 4.45 -2.33 16.93
N LEU A 33 5.15 -3.24 16.26
CA LEU A 33 5.71 -2.98 14.91
C LEU A 33 4.60 -2.90 13.87
N VAL A 34 3.61 -3.79 13.95
CA VAL A 34 2.46 -3.79 13.03
C VAL A 34 1.62 -2.52 13.23
N LEU A 35 1.34 -2.15 14.48
CA LEU A 35 0.63 -0.92 14.80
C LEU A 35 1.41 0.31 14.34
N ALA A 36 2.73 0.35 14.58
CA ALA A 36 3.58 1.44 14.10
C ALA A 36 3.54 1.56 12.57
N GLY A 37 3.59 0.45 11.84
CA GLY A 37 3.44 0.44 10.38
C GLY A 37 2.09 0.98 9.92
N LEU A 38 1.00 0.59 10.58
CA LEU A 38 -0.36 1.08 10.27
C LEU A 38 -0.50 2.58 10.54
N VAL A 39 -0.01 3.05 11.69
CA VAL A 39 -0.01 4.47 12.05
C VAL A 39 0.86 5.26 11.07
N PHE A 40 2.00 4.72 10.67
CA PHE A 40 2.86 5.36 9.69
C PHE A 40 2.19 5.48 8.32
N GLN A 41 1.43 4.46 7.89
CA GLN A 41 0.65 4.53 6.65
C GLN A 41 -0.36 5.69 6.68
N TYR A 42 -1.02 5.89 7.82
CA TYR A 42 -1.94 7.01 8.03
C TYR A 42 -1.21 8.36 7.99
N ILE A 43 -0.07 8.47 8.69
CA ILE A 43 0.78 9.67 8.68
C ILE A 43 1.27 9.98 7.26
N HIS A 44 1.68 8.97 6.49
CA HIS A 44 2.09 9.13 5.11
C HIS A 44 0.94 9.65 4.23
N GLY A 45 -0.29 9.13 4.40
CA GLY A 45 -1.47 9.66 3.73
C GLY A 45 -1.69 11.13 4.05
N LEU A 46 -1.70 11.47 5.35
CA LEU A 46 -1.84 12.84 5.83
C LEU A 46 -0.75 13.77 5.24
N ALA A 47 0.50 13.31 5.22
CA ALA A 47 1.63 14.02 4.67
C ALA A 47 1.50 14.25 3.16
N ALA A 48 1.05 13.26 2.40
CA ALA A 48 0.81 13.38 0.96
C ALA A 48 -0.28 14.42 0.65
N HIS A 49 -1.38 14.43 1.41
CA HIS A 49 -2.40 15.47 1.31
C HIS A 49 -1.87 16.85 1.76
N GLY A 50 -1.03 16.88 2.80
CA GLY A 50 -0.33 18.09 3.26
C GLY A 50 0.52 18.74 2.16
N VAL A 51 1.29 17.94 1.43
CA VAL A 51 2.06 18.42 0.27
C VAL A 51 1.13 18.96 -0.81
N HIS A 52 -0.01 18.31 -1.07
CA HIS A 52 -0.98 18.81 -2.05
C HIS A 52 -1.55 20.19 -1.70
N TYR A 53 -1.67 20.55 -0.42
CA TYR A 53 -2.07 21.91 -0.02
C TYR A 53 -0.97 22.95 -0.27
N LEU A 54 0.29 22.57 -0.07
CA LEU A 54 1.44 23.44 -0.31
C LEU A 54 1.81 23.51 -1.80
N HIS A 55 1.35 22.53 -2.58
CA HIS A 55 1.67 22.37 -3.98
C HIS A 55 1.13 23.54 -4.81
N ARG A 56 2.00 24.11 -5.65
CA ARG A 56 1.60 25.06 -6.69
C ARG A 56 1.56 24.36 -8.05
N PRO A 57 0.43 24.40 -8.76
CA PRO A 57 0.34 23.78 -10.08
C PRO A 57 1.38 24.43 -11.00
N GLY A 58 2.11 23.57 -11.70
CA GLY A 58 3.18 23.93 -12.63
C GLY A 58 3.25 22.94 -13.78
N PRO A 59 4.04 23.23 -14.82
CA PRO A 59 4.28 22.27 -15.89
C PRO A 59 4.93 20.99 -15.33
N THR A 60 4.54 19.83 -15.87
CA THR A 60 5.11 18.54 -15.46
C THR A 60 6.62 18.54 -15.69
N LEU A 61 7.39 18.15 -14.68
CA LEU A 61 8.83 18.02 -14.83
C LEU A 61 9.12 16.87 -15.81
N GLN A 62 9.78 17.17 -16.93
CA GLN A 62 10.20 16.14 -17.87
C GLN A 62 11.42 15.45 -17.31
N ASP A 63 11.27 14.18 -16.93
CA ASP A 63 12.37 13.31 -16.57
C ASP A 63 12.69 12.34 -17.74
N ALA A 64 13.84 11.65 -17.67
CA ALA A 64 14.21 10.64 -18.66
C ALA A 64 13.15 9.52 -18.75
N GLY A 65 12.39 9.31 -17.67
CA GLY A 65 11.25 8.40 -17.63
C GLY A 65 10.15 8.81 -18.59
N PHE A 66 9.70 10.07 -18.56
CA PHE A 66 8.71 10.62 -19.49
C PHE A 66 9.18 10.60 -20.94
N PHE A 67 10.48 10.71 -21.18
CA PHE A 67 11.05 10.62 -22.52
C PHE A 67 11.02 9.17 -23.06
N ILE A 68 11.34 8.19 -22.22
CA ILE A 68 11.38 6.77 -22.61
C ILE A 68 9.96 6.15 -22.61
N LEU A 69 9.11 6.56 -21.66
CA LEU A 69 7.77 6.04 -21.41
C LEU A 69 6.79 7.23 -21.30
N PRO A 70 6.27 7.73 -22.44
CA PRO A 70 5.29 8.80 -22.42
C PRO A 70 4.00 8.34 -21.72
N ALA A 71 3.33 9.27 -21.05
CA ALA A 71 2.07 8.96 -20.39
C ALA A 71 1.03 8.45 -21.41
N LEU A 72 0.46 7.27 -21.15
CA LEU A 72 -0.45 6.57 -22.08
C LEU A 72 -1.80 7.26 -22.32
N GLY A 73 -2.11 8.34 -21.59
CA GLY A 73 -3.41 9.02 -21.59
C GLY A 73 -4.32 8.58 -20.42
N GLN A 74 -5.32 9.40 -20.07
CA GLN A 74 -6.33 9.05 -19.03
C GLN A 74 -7.24 7.89 -19.49
N ASP A 75 -7.48 7.79 -20.79
CA ASP A 75 -8.24 6.72 -21.45
C ASP A 75 -7.65 5.33 -21.23
N LYS A 76 -6.34 5.25 -20.94
CA LYS A 76 -5.61 3.98 -20.73
C LYS A 76 -5.20 3.73 -19.28
N ALA A 77 -5.77 4.46 -18.32
CA ALA A 77 -5.48 4.28 -16.89
C ALA A 77 -5.71 2.82 -16.42
N PHE A 78 -6.65 2.11 -17.06
CA PHE A 78 -6.94 0.70 -16.80
C PHE A 78 -5.72 -0.22 -16.95
N PHE A 79 -4.79 0.07 -17.87
CA PHE A 79 -3.58 -0.75 -18.03
C PHE A 79 -2.69 -0.71 -16.78
N SER A 80 -2.43 0.49 -16.26
CA SER A 80 -1.65 0.65 -15.03
C SER A 80 -2.33 0.02 -13.82
N GLU A 81 -3.66 0.16 -13.74
CA GLU A 81 -4.46 -0.41 -12.65
C GLU A 81 -4.45 -1.95 -12.71
N THR A 82 -4.63 -2.52 -13.90
CA THR A 82 -4.61 -3.98 -14.10
C THR A 82 -3.27 -4.58 -13.74
N VAL A 83 -2.16 -3.97 -14.18
CA VAL A 83 -0.80 -4.44 -13.84
C VAL A 83 -0.58 -4.35 -12.34
N PHE A 84 -0.95 -3.23 -11.72
CA PHE A 84 -0.83 -3.05 -10.27
C PHE A 84 -1.63 -4.10 -9.49
N VAL A 85 -2.92 -4.26 -9.82
CA VAL A 85 -3.81 -5.24 -9.17
C VAL A 85 -3.30 -6.66 -9.37
N THR A 86 -2.76 -6.99 -10.54
CA THR A 86 -2.21 -8.33 -10.82
C THR A 86 -0.98 -8.62 -9.97
N ILE A 87 -0.02 -7.70 -9.93
CA ILE A 87 1.22 -7.87 -9.14
C ILE A 87 0.87 -7.88 -7.65
N PHE A 88 0.10 -6.90 -7.18
CA PHE A 88 -0.26 -6.79 -5.77
C PHE A 88 -1.14 -7.96 -5.32
N GLY A 89 -2.13 -8.35 -6.13
CA GLY A 89 -3.01 -9.48 -5.87
C GLY A 89 -2.24 -10.81 -5.79
N SER A 90 -1.27 -11.03 -6.69
CA SER A 90 -0.41 -12.22 -6.63
C SER A 90 0.45 -12.26 -5.36
N PHE A 91 0.94 -11.12 -4.88
CA PHE A 91 1.68 -11.01 -3.62
C PHE A 91 0.79 -11.35 -2.39
N ILE A 92 -0.43 -10.82 -2.35
CA ILE A 92 -1.41 -11.16 -1.30
C ILE A 92 -1.76 -12.64 -1.35
N LEU A 93 -1.99 -13.21 -2.53
CA LEU A 93 -2.31 -14.63 -2.67
C LEU A 93 -1.13 -15.52 -2.23
N TRP A 94 0.10 -15.12 -2.58
CA TRP A 94 1.31 -15.78 -2.11
C TRP A 94 1.45 -15.75 -0.58
N THR A 95 0.90 -14.74 0.08
CA THR A 95 0.90 -14.67 1.54
C THR A 95 0.07 -15.78 2.19
N PHE A 96 -0.91 -16.34 1.49
CA PHE A 96 -1.68 -17.50 1.94
C PHE A 96 -1.03 -18.85 1.57
N HIS A 97 0.08 -18.84 0.83
CA HIS A 97 0.83 -20.06 0.46
C HIS A 97 1.23 -20.95 1.65
N PRO A 98 1.60 -20.44 2.85
CA PRO A 98 1.92 -21.28 4.01
C PRO A 98 0.76 -22.17 4.45
N PHE A 99 -0.49 -21.70 4.30
CA PHE A 99 -1.70 -22.43 4.69
C PHE A 99 -2.10 -23.53 3.69
N VAL A 100 -1.68 -23.40 2.43
CA VAL A 100 -2.04 -24.34 1.35
C VAL A 100 -0.90 -25.32 1.04
N SER A 101 0.36 -24.91 1.19
CA SER A 101 1.52 -25.68 0.77
C SER A 101 2.19 -26.46 1.91
N HIS A 102 2.65 -27.67 1.60
CA HIS A 102 3.28 -28.61 2.54
C HIS A 102 4.76 -28.31 2.83
N SER A 103 5.38 -27.36 2.13
CA SER A 103 6.83 -27.19 2.10
C SER A 103 7.27 -25.87 2.74
N LYS A 104 7.75 -25.98 3.99
CA LYS A 104 8.39 -24.95 4.84
C LYS A 104 7.47 -23.97 5.57
N LYS A 105 7.71 -23.81 6.88
CA LYS A 105 7.04 -22.86 7.78
C LYS A 105 7.47 -21.43 7.45
N ILE A 106 6.82 -20.81 6.48
CA ILE A 106 6.96 -19.38 6.25
C ILE A 106 5.94 -18.68 7.16
N CYS A 107 6.40 -17.98 8.21
CA CYS A 107 5.50 -17.24 9.10
C CYS A 107 5.07 -15.92 8.44
N THR A 108 3.77 -15.79 8.16
CA THR A 108 3.17 -14.63 7.49
C THR A 108 3.47 -13.32 8.21
N VAL A 109 3.37 -13.33 9.55
CA VAL A 109 3.60 -12.17 10.42
C VAL A 109 5.01 -11.60 10.25
N LEU A 110 6.03 -12.44 10.09
CA LEU A 110 7.42 -11.98 9.92
C LEU A 110 7.66 -11.33 8.56
N ILE A 111 6.99 -11.83 7.51
CA ILE A 111 7.03 -11.21 6.18
C ILE A 111 6.39 -9.83 6.26
N TRP A 112 5.19 -9.72 6.83
CA TRP A 112 4.50 -8.44 6.98
C TRP A 112 5.29 -7.44 7.82
N CYS A 113 5.91 -7.86 8.92
CA CYS A 113 6.79 -7.01 9.70
C CYS A 113 7.93 -6.43 8.85
N ARG A 114 8.58 -7.25 7.99
CA ARG A 114 9.62 -6.77 7.08
C ARG A 114 9.05 -5.81 6.04
N VAL A 115 7.91 -6.15 5.44
CA VAL A 115 7.21 -5.30 4.46
C VAL A 115 6.89 -3.93 5.06
N PHE A 116 6.36 -3.88 6.29
CA PHE A 116 6.06 -2.61 6.97
C PHE A 116 7.31 -1.76 7.22
N VAL A 117 8.44 -2.38 7.60
CA VAL A 117 9.71 -1.64 7.79
C VAL A 117 10.20 -1.04 6.47
N TYR A 118 10.23 -1.83 5.38
CA TYR A 118 10.63 -1.32 4.06
C TYR A 118 9.66 -0.26 3.55
N LEU A 119 8.36 -0.46 3.76
CA LEU A 119 7.32 0.48 3.37
C LEU A 119 7.51 1.81 4.11
N ALA A 120 7.66 1.79 5.44
CA ALA A 120 7.88 2.98 6.24
C ALA A 120 9.15 3.73 5.84
N ALA A 121 10.26 3.03 5.55
CA ALA A 121 11.49 3.65 5.07
C ALA A 121 11.30 4.32 3.70
N SER A 122 10.68 3.61 2.74
CA SER A 122 10.42 4.13 1.39
C SER A 122 9.48 5.35 1.40
N GLN A 123 8.46 5.31 2.25
CA GLN A 123 7.49 6.38 2.42
C GLN A 123 8.09 7.58 3.16
N SER A 124 8.96 7.35 4.15
CA SER A 124 9.72 8.43 4.80
C SER A 124 10.54 9.19 3.78
N LEU A 125 11.29 8.48 2.94
CA LEU A 125 12.08 9.09 1.86
C LEU A 125 11.18 9.87 0.91
N ARG A 126 10.05 9.28 0.51
CA ARG A 126 9.05 9.91 -0.36
C ARG A 126 8.53 11.22 0.23
N ILE A 127 8.13 11.23 1.50
CA ILE A 127 7.65 12.43 2.21
C ILE A 127 8.75 13.50 2.19
N ILE A 128 9.97 13.15 2.63
CA ILE A 128 11.10 14.09 2.70
C ILE A 128 11.37 14.70 1.33
N THR A 129 11.46 13.89 0.28
CA THR A 129 11.71 14.36 -1.08
C THR A 129 10.57 15.27 -1.57
N PHE A 130 9.31 14.91 -1.34
CA PHE A 130 8.18 15.74 -1.77
C PHE A 130 8.09 17.07 -1.03
N PHE A 131 8.34 17.10 0.27
CA PHE A 131 8.38 18.36 1.03
C PHE A 131 9.56 19.24 0.63
N ALA A 132 10.72 18.64 0.36
CA ALA A 132 11.92 19.38 -0.06
C ALA A 132 11.79 19.97 -1.46
N THR A 133 11.12 19.27 -2.38
CA THR A 133 11.11 19.63 -3.80
C THR A 133 9.80 20.26 -4.28
N GLN A 134 8.70 20.10 -3.54
CA GLN A 134 7.35 20.59 -3.89
C GLN A 134 6.91 20.22 -5.32
N LEU A 135 7.47 19.14 -5.88
CA LEU A 135 7.36 18.81 -7.30
C LEU A 135 5.91 18.71 -7.77
N PRO A 136 5.59 19.24 -8.97
CA PRO A 136 4.32 18.99 -9.62
C PRO A 136 4.10 17.51 -9.85
N GLY A 137 2.99 17.02 -9.28
CA GLY A 137 2.57 15.64 -9.43
C GLY A 137 2.36 15.33 -10.91
N PRO A 138 2.83 14.17 -11.40
CA PRO A 138 2.67 13.78 -12.80
C PRO A 138 1.22 13.48 -13.18
N ASN A 139 0.37 13.27 -12.17
CA ASN A 139 -1.03 12.91 -12.34
C ASN A 139 -1.83 14.05 -12.98
N TYR A 140 -2.74 13.71 -13.89
CA TYR A 140 -3.55 14.65 -14.66
C TYR A 140 -4.34 15.64 -13.78
N HIS A 141 -4.74 15.21 -12.58
CA HIS A 141 -5.46 16.05 -11.63
C HIS A 141 -4.64 17.22 -11.06
N CYS A 142 -3.30 17.15 -11.11
CA CYS A 142 -2.38 18.15 -10.59
C CYS A 142 -1.88 19.16 -11.65
N ARG A 143 -2.29 19.01 -12.92
CA ARG A 143 -1.84 19.87 -14.02
C ARG A 143 -2.55 21.23 -14.02
N GLU A 144 -1.87 22.25 -14.55
CA GLU A 144 -2.45 23.57 -14.78
C GLU A 144 -3.75 23.44 -15.63
N GLY A 145 -4.85 24.02 -15.15
CA GLY A 145 -6.17 23.98 -15.81
C GLY A 145 -7.14 22.90 -15.31
N SER A 146 -6.71 21.94 -14.48
CA SER A 146 -7.61 20.97 -13.84
C SER A 146 -8.43 21.63 -12.71
N LYS A 147 -9.75 21.39 -12.67
CA LYS A 147 -10.65 21.86 -11.60
C LYS A 147 -10.26 21.32 -10.20
N LEU A 148 -9.48 20.24 -10.16
CA LEU A 148 -9.00 19.57 -8.94
C LEU A 148 -7.54 19.93 -8.60
N ALA A 149 -6.89 20.80 -9.39
CA ALA A 149 -5.47 21.13 -9.21
C ALA A 149 -5.18 22.01 -7.99
N LYS A 150 -6.20 22.67 -7.44
CA LYS A 150 -6.12 23.41 -6.17
C LYS A 150 -7.21 22.92 -5.24
N ILE A 151 -6.82 22.25 -4.17
CA ILE A 151 -7.70 22.01 -3.04
C ILE A 151 -7.70 23.31 -2.20
N PRO A 152 -8.87 23.88 -1.85
CA PRO A 152 -8.91 25.06 -1.00
C PRO A 152 -8.24 24.76 0.35
N PRO A 153 -7.51 25.71 0.94
CA PRO A 153 -6.84 25.48 2.21
C PRO A 153 -7.86 25.10 3.30
N PRO A 154 -7.53 24.13 4.15
CA PRO A 154 -8.46 23.61 5.15
C PRO A 154 -8.79 24.71 6.16
N LYS A 155 -10.06 24.86 6.50
CA LYS A 155 -10.50 25.88 7.47
C LYS A 155 -10.31 25.42 8.91
N ASN A 156 -10.23 24.11 9.13
CA ASN A 156 -10.14 23.50 10.46
C ASN A 156 -9.18 22.30 10.49
N VAL A 157 -8.53 22.07 11.64
CA VAL A 157 -7.63 20.92 11.87
C VAL A 157 -8.36 19.58 11.76
N LEU A 158 -9.66 19.56 12.09
CA LEU A 158 -10.54 18.41 11.91
C LEU A 158 -10.73 18.03 10.44
N GLU A 159 -10.74 19.00 9.53
CA GLU A 159 -10.87 18.77 8.09
C GLU A 159 -9.62 18.06 7.53
N VAL A 160 -8.44 18.41 8.07
CA VAL A 160 -7.17 17.75 7.73
C VAL A 160 -7.09 16.33 8.30
N LEU A 161 -7.62 16.11 9.52
CA LEU A 161 -7.69 14.78 10.15
C LEU A 161 -8.76 13.86 9.53
N LEU A 162 -9.88 14.41 9.08
CA LEU A 162 -11.01 13.65 8.51
C LEU A 162 -10.94 13.46 6.99
N ILE A 163 -9.94 14.02 6.31
CA ILE A 163 -9.73 13.82 4.87
C ILE A 163 -9.37 12.37 4.49
N ASN A 164 -9.17 11.50 5.48
CA ASN A 164 -9.17 10.06 5.30
C ASN A 164 -10.54 9.46 5.68
N CYS A 165 -11.51 9.59 4.77
CA CYS A 165 -12.64 8.66 4.55
C CYS A 165 -13.15 8.84 3.12
#